data_AF-A0A6H9YLZ8-F1
#
_entry.id   AF-A0A6H9YLZ8-F1
#
_cell.length_a   1.000
_cell.length_b   1.000
_cell.length_c   1.000
_cell.angle_alpha   90.00
_cell.angle_beta   90.00
_cell.angle_gamma   90.00
#
_symmetry.space_group_name_H-M   'P 1'
#
loop_
_entity.id
_entity.type
_entity.pdbx_description
1 polymer ?
#
loop_
_entity_poly.entity_id
_entity_poly.type
_entity_poly.pdbx_seq_one_letter_code
_entity_poly.pdbx_strand_id
1 'polypeptide(L)'
;MKTFTRGVAALTLPLALVAAPAAHAAPGSGTGTGADAGGWRLVAAEPFNRHVDDRHAAWFRDDDGPASPYNVDVYDNDGAFFETVGGPAFREQLAKVNTYRKSFSFGARGWLTAELAARDEDGDGKPDAPPTLVTRDGVARMDEPSHKGGVLVRSSRPLPAEYRVEMTLRGLDFGGQRGGSWDYPDGRINGYSPEGCKTNHPWASGGDFSRPECSWFDVRTDANGFYYLGIMDYARPAPHNNVFIHTHRKVAMDSYNRYKYTGTGLRVCNPVTKQYEPYGASTGNGVNAIFMTDDRRYANQPGTEYLMESECGFAKGKAIVSQVDLRPELLPAEPYTFAIERRNGAYTMEMSGNFAHVGQATFRYTRSFVQDGEPIWHYNQKAEDYDGRFNAEWTWSGPGGTLVDKDTWPAGSAYPDHFIIGDPHMNFYEGDAQIDDVRLFVPEK
;
A
#
# COMPACT_ATOMS: atom_id res chain seq x y z
N MET A 1 15.91 37.95 74.07
CA MET A 1 16.69 38.90 73.24
C MET A 1 16.31 38.66 71.77
N LYS A 2 15.75 39.69 71.12
CA LYS A 2 15.38 39.81 69.68
C LYS A 2 14.30 38.80 69.22
N THR A 3 12.98 38.97 69.36
CA THR A 3 11.99 40.02 69.02
C THR A 3 11.73 40.33 67.53
N PHE A 4 10.44 40.19 67.16
CA PHE A 4 9.67 40.72 66.00
C PHE A 4 9.85 40.01 64.64
N THR A 5 8.82 39.75 63.82
CA THR A 5 7.44 40.30 63.74
C THR A 5 6.52 39.31 63.00
N ARG A 6 5.26 39.16 63.46
CA ARG A 6 4.17 38.49 62.74
C ARG A 6 3.55 39.46 61.73
N GLY A 7 3.46 39.05 60.46
CA GLY A 7 2.68 39.73 59.43
C GLY A 7 1.29 39.09 59.30
N VAL A 8 0.25 39.90 59.44
CA VAL A 8 -1.17 39.55 59.31
C VAL A 8 -1.52 39.48 57.82
N ALA A 9 -2.03 38.33 57.36
CA ALA A 9 -2.64 38.20 56.03
C ALA A 9 -4.14 38.51 56.14
N ALA A 10 -4.55 39.57 55.45
CA ALA A 10 -5.95 39.94 55.31
C ALA A 10 -6.64 39.02 54.30
N LEU A 11 -7.76 38.43 54.70
CA LEU A 11 -8.73 37.78 53.82
C LEU A 11 -9.39 38.85 52.94
N THR A 12 -9.28 38.69 51.63
CA THR A 12 -10.17 39.31 50.65
C THR A 12 -10.82 38.22 49.82
N LEU A 13 -12.14 38.05 49.99
CA LEU A 13 -13.00 37.32 49.07
C LEU A 13 -13.11 38.09 47.74
N PRO A 14 -13.06 37.40 46.60
CA PRO A 14 -13.78 37.83 45.41
C PRO A 14 -14.95 36.89 45.11
N LEU A 15 -16.11 37.54 45.00
CA LEU A 15 -17.30 37.22 44.22
C LEU A 15 -17.37 35.86 43.51
N ALA A 16 -18.36 35.07 43.94
CA ALA A 16 -18.96 34.03 43.12
C ALA A 16 -19.72 34.67 41.95
N LEU A 17 -19.17 34.56 40.74
CA LEU A 17 -19.92 34.71 39.49
C LEU A 17 -20.56 33.37 39.15
N VAL A 18 -21.90 33.35 39.21
CA VAL A 18 -22.74 32.25 38.74
C VAL A 18 -22.64 32.21 37.21
N ALA A 19 -21.79 31.34 36.68
CA ALA A 19 -21.80 30.99 35.27
C ALA A 19 -22.85 29.89 35.05
N ALA A 20 -23.83 30.18 34.19
CA ALA A 20 -24.83 29.23 33.74
C ALA A 20 -24.15 28.02 33.06
N PRO A 21 -24.72 26.80 33.17
CA PRO A 21 -24.20 25.66 32.44
C PRO A 21 -24.46 25.87 30.95
N ALA A 22 -23.41 26.20 30.20
CA ALA A 22 -23.42 26.01 28.76
C ALA A 22 -23.51 24.49 28.51
N ALA A 23 -24.65 24.09 27.95
CA ALA A 23 -24.90 22.72 27.55
C ALA A 23 -23.73 22.22 26.70
N HIS A 24 -23.11 21.14 27.15
CA HIS A 24 -22.19 20.35 26.34
C HIS A 24 -22.97 19.86 25.12
N ALA A 25 -22.69 20.44 23.95
CA ALA A 25 -23.09 19.85 22.70
C ALA A 25 -22.35 18.51 22.58
N ALA A 26 -23.10 17.43 22.64
CA ALA A 26 -22.62 16.09 22.37
C ALA A 26 -21.97 16.05 20.97
N PRO A 27 -20.90 15.26 20.77
CA PRO A 27 -20.34 15.07 19.44
C PRO A 27 -21.42 14.38 18.59
N GLY A 28 -21.94 15.14 17.63
CA GLY A 28 -22.87 14.63 16.64
C GLY A 28 -22.19 13.54 15.82
N SER A 29 -22.81 12.37 15.83
CA SER A 29 -22.61 11.28 14.88
C SER A 29 -22.96 11.77 13.47
N GLY A 30 -21.98 12.42 12.83
CA GLY A 30 -22.02 12.80 11.43
C GLY A 30 -21.86 11.57 10.54
N THR A 31 -22.98 10.90 10.29
CA THR A 31 -23.12 10.08 9.08
C THR A 31 -23.08 11.04 7.89
N GLY A 32 -21.89 11.19 7.30
CA GLY A 32 -21.69 11.93 6.06
C GLY A 32 -22.44 11.24 4.93
N THR A 33 -23.70 11.62 4.75
CA THR A 33 -24.49 11.29 3.57
C THR A 33 -23.84 11.95 2.36
N GLY A 34 -23.31 11.12 1.47
CA GLY A 34 -22.75 11.55 0.20
C GLY A 34 -23.76 12.30 -0.66
N ALA A 35 -23.41 13.55 -0.98
CA ALA A 35 -23.83 14.29 -2.16
C ALA A 35 -22.83 15.45 -2.34
N ASP A 36 -22.40 15.69 -3.58
CA ASP A 36 -21.53 16.78 -4.04
C ASP A 36 -20.01 16.71 -3.73
N ALA A 37 -19.37 15.61 -4.16
CA ALA A 37 -18.00 15.72 -4.67
C ALA A 37 -18.07 16.17 -6.14
N GLY A 38 -18.16 17.49 -6.38
CA GLY A 38 -18.03 18.17 -7.68
C GLY A 38 -18.14 17.32 -8.96
N GLY A 39 -19.36 16.85 -9.30
CA GLY A 39 -19.63 16.13 -10.54
C GLY A 39 -19.32 14.62 -10.52
N TRP A 40 -19.29 13.99 -9.34
CA TRP A 40 -19.15 12.54 -9.16
C TRP A 40 -20.42 11.93 -8.55
N ARG A 41 -20.90 10.84 -9.15
CA ARG A 41 -22.06 10.05 -8.70
C ARG A 41 -21.61 8.71 -8.12
N LEU A 42 -22.01 8.44 -6.88
CA LEU A 42 -21.77 7.15 -6.21
C LEU A 42 -22.48 6.01 -6.96
N VAL A 43 -21.76 4.93 -7.26
CA VAL A 43 -22.30 3.73 -7.95
C VAL A 43 -22.11 2.43 -7.17
N ALA A 44 -21.15 2.39 -6.25
CA ALA A 44 -20.99 1.31 -5.28
C ALA A 44 -20.37 1.84 -3.99
N ALA A 45 -20.74 1.22 -2.87
CA ALA A 45 -20.16 1.47 -1.56
C ALA A 45 -20.14 0.16 -0.77
N GLU A 46 -19.08 -0.05 -0.02
CA GLU A 46 -18.97 -1.10 0.98
C GLU A 46 -18.63 -0.44 2.32
N PRO A 47 -19.61 -0.25 3.22
CA PRO A 47 -19.42 0.32 4.54
C PRO A 47 -19.10 -0.74 5.60
N PHE A 48 -18.87 -2.00 5.20
CA PHE A 48 -18.60 -3.15 6.08
C PHE A 48 -19.62 -3.34 7.21
N ASN A 49 -20.88 -2.96 6.98
CA ASN A 49 -21.98 -3.24 7.91
C ASN A 49 -22.55 -4.66 7.73
N ARG A 50 -22.23 -5.31 6.61
CA ARG A 50 -22.51 -6.71 6.36
C ARG A 50 -21.30 -7.53 6.75
N HIS A 51 -21.55 -8.65 7.41
CA HIS A 51 -20.50 -9.56 7.84
C HIS A 51 -19.74 -10.11 6.63
N VAL A 52 -18.46 -9.73 6.49
CA VAL A 52 -17.49 -10.41 5.65
C VAL A 52 -16.82 -11.49 6.49
N ASP A 53 -16.87 -12.73 6.03
CA ASP A 53 -16.32 -13.90 6.71
C ASP A 53 -15.56 -14.78 5.72
N ASP A 54 -14.25 -14.81 5.86
CA ASP A 54 -13.36 -15.57 4.99
C ASP A 54 -13.36 -17.07 5.30
N ARG A 55 -13.99 -17.51 6.40
CA ARG A 55 -14.03 -18.94 6.80
C ARG A 55 -14.88 -19.80 5.85
N HIS A 56 -15.76 -19.18 5.07
CA HIS A 56 -16.60 -19.88 4.11
C HIS A 56 -15.91 -20.09 2.75
N ALA A 57 -14.80 -19.40 2.50
CA ALA A 57 -13.99 -19.58 1.31
C ALA A 57 -12.87 -20.58 1.60
N ALA A 58 -12.79 -21.62 0.77
CA ALA A 58 -11.75 -22.64 0.91
C ALA A 58 -10.41 -22.11 0.38
N TRP A 59 -9.34 -22.49 1.07
CA TRP A 59 -7.99 -22.40 0.52
C TRP A 59 -7.83 -23.46 -0.58
N PHE A 60 -7.15 -23.09 -1.66
CA PHE A 60 -6.72 -24.02 -2.70
C PHE A 60 -5.22 -23.83 -2.96
N ARG A 61 -4.55 -24.93 -3.28
CA ARG A 61 -3.15 -24.91 -3.68
C ARG A 61 -3.04 -24.24 -5.05
N ASP A 62 -2.09 -23.32 -5.17
CA ASP A 62 -1.67 -22.75 -6.45
C ASP A 62 -0.24 -23.21 -6.73
N ASP A 63 -0.08 -23.96 -7.82
CA ASP A 63 1.22 -24.47 -8.28
C ASP A 63 1.91 -23.48 -9.24
N ASP A 64 1.42 -22.24 -9.31
CA ASP A 64 1.82 -21.20 -10.25
C ASP A 64 1.71 -21.69 -11.72
N GLY A 65 2.44 -21.05 -12.64
CA GLY A 65 2.54 -21.43 -14.05
C GLY A 65 1.29 -21.18 -14.90
N PRO A 66 1.31 -21.56 -16.19
CA PRO A 66 0.30 -21.12 -17.17
C PRO A 66 -1.15 -21.57 -16.90
N ALA A 67 -1.33 -22.56 -16.02
CA ALA A 67 -2.65 -23.03 -15.61
C ALA A 67 -3.20 -22.25 -14.40
N SER A 68 -2.33 -21.57 -13.65
CA SER A 68 -2.74 -20.71 -12.54
C SER A 68 -3.60 -19.57 -13.08
N PRO A 69 -4.73 -19.25 -12.42
CA PRO A 69 -5.54 -18.10 -12.81
C PRO A 69 -4.87 -16.76 -12.46
N TYR A 70 -3.71 -16.80 -11.80
CA TYR A 70 -2.89 -15.65 -11.43
C TYR A 70 -1.66 -15.49 -12.33
N ASN A 71 -1.43 -16.39 -13.29
CA ASN A 71 -0.35 -16.23 -14.27
C ASN A 71 -0.65 -15.07 -15.23
N VAL A 72 0.26 -14.12 -15.31
CA VAL A 72 0.19 -12.93 -16.16
C VAL A 72 1.37 -12.86 -17.13
N ASP A 73 2.62 -12.88 -16.65
CA ASP A 73 3.79 -12.65 -17.50
C ASP A 73 5.13 -13.18 -16.94
N VAL A 74 6.24 -12.75 -17.53
CA VAL A 74 7.60 -13.22 -17.20
C VAL A 74 8.06 -12.87 -15.77
N TYR A 75 7.34 -12.01 -15.04
CA TYR A 75 7.64 -11.61 -13.67
C TYR A 75 6.84 -12.36 -12.61
N ASP A 76 6.01 -13.34 -13.01
CA ASP A 76 5.26 -14.21 -12.11
C ASP A 76 6.15 -14.91 -11.06
N ASN A 77 5.53 -15.53 -10.05
CA ASN A 77 6.23 -16.21 -8.96
C ASN A 77 7.19 -17.31 -9.44
N ASP A 78 6.86 -17.99 -10.54
CA ASP A 78 7.69 -18.96 -11.26
C ASP A 78 8.19 -18.42 -12.62
N GLY A 79 8.10 -17.10 -12.80
CA GLY A 79 8.33 -16.41 -14.06
C GLY A 79 9.76 -16.53 -14.58
N ALA A 80 9.90 -16.41 -15.91
CA ALA A 80 11.16 -16.52 -16.62
C ALA A 80 12.24 -15.53 -16.12
N PHE A 81 11.85 -14.39 -15.53
CA PHE A 81 12.78 -13.47 -14.89
C PHE A 81 13.60 -14.17 -13.79
N PHE A 82 12.93 -14.84 -12.85
CA PHE A 82 13.60 -15.49 -11.72
C PHE A 82 14.42 -16.71 -12.16
N GLU A 83 13.91 -17.48 -13.12
CA GLU A 83 14.68 -18.55 -13.78
C GLU A 83 15.98 -18.01 -14.38
N THR A 84 15.96 -16.81 -14.97
CA THR A 84 17.14 -16.19 -15.58
C THR A 84 18.13 -15.69 -14.52
N VAL A 85 17.66 -14.90 -13.55
CA VAL A 85 18.56 -14.25 -12.57
C VAL A 85 19.04 -15.18 -11.46
N GLY A 86 18.28 -16.23 -11.14
CA GLY A 86 18.64 -17.21 -10.10
C GLY A 86 19.03 -18.58 -10.63
N GLY A 87 18.64 -18.94 -11.86
CA GLY A 87 19.05 -20.20 -12.50
C GLY A 87 18.56 -21.45 -11.77
N PRO A 88 19.31 -22.58 -11.86
CA PRO A 88 18.96 -23.82 -11.17
C PRO A 88 18.75 -23.66 -9.66
N ALA A 89 19.50 -22.76 -9.01
CA ALA A 89 19.35 -22.51 -7.58
C ALA A 89 17.99 -21.89 -7.23
N PHE A 90 17.44 -21.02 -8.09
CA PHE A 90 16.08 -20.50 -7.89
C PHE A 90 15.04 -21.63 -7.95
N ARG A 91 15.12 -22.53 -8.95
CA ARG A 91 14.23 -23.69 -9.05
C ARG A 91 14.25 -24.56 -7.81
N GLU A 92 15.44 -24.80 -7.25
CA GLU A 92 15.58 -25.56 -6.00
C GLU A 92 14.93 -24.86 -4.80
N GLN A 93 14.90 -23.53 -4.77
CA GLN A 93 14.24 -22.78 -3.70
C GLN A 93 12.73 -22.72 -3.90
N LEU A 94 12.28 -22.46 -5.13
CA LEU A 94 10.86 -22.40 -5.47
C LEU A 94 10.17 -23.75 -5.23
N ALA A 95 10.86 -24.87 -5.50
CA ALA A 95 10.33 -26.22 -5.23
C ALA A 95 10.06 -26.52 -3.74
N LYS A 96 10.52 -25.66 -2.82
CA LYS A 96 10.24 -25.75 -1.38
C LYS A 96 9.05 -24.89 -0.95
N VAL A 97 8.53 -24.06 -1.85
CA VAL A 97 7.40 -23.16 -1.57
C VAL A 97 6.12 -23.84 -2.04
N ASN A 98 5.19 -24.05 -1.09
CA ASN A 98 3.82 -24.44 -1.41
C ASN A 98 2.91 -23.24 -1.16
N THR A 99 2.37 -22.64 -2.21
CA THR A 99 1.46 -21.50 -2.08
C THR A 99 0.01 -21.98 -2.06
N TYR A 100 -0.75 -21.43 -1.12
CA TYR A 100 -2.19 -21.56 -1.07
C TYR A 100 -2.81 -20.19 -1.25
N ARG A 101 -3.96 -20.16 -1.94
CA ARG A 101 -4.72 -18.95 -2.20
C ARG A 101 -6.16 -19.11 -1.74
N LYS A 102 -6.78 -18.00 -1.37
CA LYS A 102 -8.20 -17.90 -1.04
C LYS A 102 -8.76 -16.65 -1.72
N SER A 103 -9.88 -16.82 -2.43
CA SER A 103 -10.55 -15.74 -3.13
C SER A 103 -12.05 -15.78 -2.84
N PHE A 104 -12.65 -14.64 -2.53
CA PHE A 104 -14.10 -14.53 -2.36
C PHE A 104 -14.61 -13.12 -2.65
N SER A 105 -15.75 -13.04 -3.34
CA SER A 105 -16.40 -11.76 -3.64
C SER A 105 -17.36 -11.35 -2.53
N PHE A 106 -17.41 -10.06 -2.24
CA PHE A 106 -18.28 -9.47 -1.23
C PHE A 106 -18.80 -8.09 -1.64
N GLY A 107 -19.63 -7.52 -0.78
CA GLY A 107 -20.34 -6.28 -1.00
C GLY A 107 -21.48 -6.36 -2.01
N ALA A 108 -22.16 -5.22 -2.22
CA ALA A 108 -23.36 -5.18 -3.05
C ALA A 108 -23.09 -5.69 -4.49
N ARG A 109 -23.73 -6.80 -4.86
CA ARG A 109 -23.53 -7.50 -6.16
C ARG A 109 -22.10 -8.03 -6.37
N GLY A 110 -21.35 -8.28 -5.30
CA GLY A 110 -20.01 -8.86 -5.38
C GLY A 110 -19.00 -7.95 -6.08
N TRP A 111 -19.13 -6.63 -5.93
CA TRP A 111 -18.29 -5.66 -6.64
C TRP A 111 -16.85 -5.60 -6.11
N LEU A 112 -16.60 -6.13 -4.91
CA LEU A 112 -15.28 -6.32 -4.32
C LEU A 112 -14.91 -7.81 -4.27
N THR A 113 -13.62 -8.09 -4.35
CA THR A 113 -13.06 -9.42 -4.11
C THR A 113 -11.89 -9.30 -3.14
N ALA A 114 -11.86 -10.18 -2.15
CA ALA A 114 -10.70 -10.40 -1.31
C ALA A 114 -9.81 -11.46 -1.96
N GLU A 115 -8.51 -11.20 -2.02
CA GLU A 115 -7.50 -12.14 -2.50
C GLU A 115 -6.45 -12.30 -1.41
N LEU A 116 -6.27 -13.53 -0.96
CA LEU A 116 -5.36 -13.90 0.12
C LEU A 116 -4.40 -14.97 -0.39
N ALA A 117 -3.15 -14.89 0.06
CA ALA A 117 -2.13 -15.91 -0.18
C ALA A 117 -1.43 -16.26 1.14
N ALA A 118 -0.99 -17.50 1.26
CA ALA A 118 -0.17 -17.97 2.38
C ALA A 118 0.68 -19.16 1.91
N ARG A 119 1.70 -19.51 2.70
CA ARG A 119 2.55 -20.66 2.44
C ARG A 119 2.21 -21.81 3.37
N ASP A 120 2.38 -23.02 2.87
CA ASP A 120 2.37 -24.28 3.63
C ASP A 120 3.84 -24.69 3.81
N GLU A 121 4.41 -24.28 4.93
CA GLU A 121 5.83 -24.40 5.25
C GLU A 121 6.19 -25.81 5.76
N ASP A 122 5.26 -26.47 6.46
CA ASP A 122 5.47 -27.82 6.99
C ASP A 122 5.04 -28.94 6.02
N GLY A 123 4.33 -28.59 4.94
CA GLY A 123 3.90 -29.51 3.89
C GLY A 123 2.70 -30.37 4.28
N ASP A 124 1.92 -29.99 5.30
CA ASP A 124 0.76 -30.76 5.78
C ASP A 124 -0.49 -30.63 4.89
N GLY A 125 -0.43 -29.76 3.87
CA GLY A 125 -1.52 -29.48 2.95
C GLY A 125 -2.40 -28.30 3.34
N LYS A 126 -1.97 -27.46 4.29
CA LYS A 126 -2.68 -26.26 4.74
C LYS A 126 -1.74 -25.07 4.88
N PRO A 127 -2.25 -23.84 4.66
CA PRO A 127 -1.45 -22.65 4.91
C PRO A 127 -1.14 -22.47 6.39
N ASP A 128 0.12 -22.15 6.68
CA ASP A 128 0.63 -21.70 7.96
C ASP A 128 0.38 -20.20 8.15
N ALA A 129 0.00 -19.81 9.38
CA ALA A 129 -0.30 -18.44 9.76
C ALA A 129 -1.06 -17.66 8.65
N PRO A 130 -2.21 -18.18 8.18
CA PRO A 130 -2.89 -17.57 7.03
C PRO A 130 -3.41 -16.17 7.39
N PRO A 131 -3.35 -15.21 6.45
CA PRO A 131 -4.01 -13.94 6.65
C PRO A 131 -5.53 -14.09 6.73
N THR A 132 -6.17 -13.04 7.22
CA THR A 132 -7.63 -12.97 7.30
C THR A 132 -8.16 -11.61 6.84
N LEU A 133 -9.39 -11.64 6.31
CA LEU A 133 -10.20 -10.44 6.09
C LEU A 133 -11.59 -10.70 6.66
N VAL A 134 -11.91 -10.05 7.77
CA VAL A 134 -13.18 -10.22 8.46
C VAL A 134 -13.81 -8.88 8.80
N THR A 135 -15.14 -8.83 8.84
CA THR A 135 -15.84 -7.67 9.38
C THR A 135 -16.05 -7.84 10.88
N ARG A 136 -15.74 -6.79 11.65
CA ARG A 136 -16.07 -6.72 13.08
C ARG A 136 -16.34 -5.28 13.48
N ASP A 137 -17.42 -5.04 14.21
CA ASP A 137 -17.84 -3.71 14.69
C ASP A 137 -18.02 -2.68 13.55
N GLY A 138 -18.47 -3.13 12.38
CA GLY A 138 -18.72 -2.27 11.22
C GLY A 138 -17.47 -1.84 10.45
N VAL A 139 -16.32 -2.46 10.70
CA VAL A 139 -15.08 -2.23 9.93
C VAL A 139 -14.56 -3.55 9.36
N ALA A 140 -13.91 -3.49 8.19
CA ALA A 140 -13.06 -4.59 7.75
C ALA A 140 -11.76 -4.58 8.53
N ARG A 141 -11.37 -5.75 9.04
CA ARG A 141 -10.09 -6.01 9.69
C ARG A 141 -9.29 -6.94 8.80
N MET A 142 -8.13 -6.46 8.39
CA MET A 142 -7.13 -7.19 7.64
C MET A 142 -6.01 -7.55 8.60
N ASP A 143 -5.64 -8.82 8.64
CA ASP A 143 -4.58 -9.34 9.50
C ASP A 143 -3.66 -10.21 8.64
N GLU A 144 -2.39 -9.83 8.55
CA GLU A 144 -1.32 -10.56 7.89
C GLU A 144 -0.26 -10.92 8.94
N PRO A 145 -0.38 -12.09 9.57
CA PRO A 145 0.52 -12.48 10.65
C PRO A 145 1.90 -12.94 10.15
N SER A 146 2.12 -13.06 8.83
CA SER A 146 3.39 -13.51 8.28
C SER A 146 3.78 -12.79 6.99
N HIS A 147 5.01 -12.29 6.92
CA HIS A 147 5.63 -11.77 5.67
C HIS A 147 5.63 -12.71 4.45
N LYS A 148 5.24 -13.98 4.64
CA LYS A 148 5.13 -15.00 3.60
C LYS A 148 3.73 -15.08 2.98
N GLY A 149 2.77 -14.35 3.54
CA GLY A 149 1.39 -14.23 3.06
C GLY A 149 1.17 -12.96 2.26
N GLY A 150 -0.09 -12.69 1.97
CA GLY A 150 -0.55 -11.37 1.55
C GLY A 150 -2.07 -11.33 1.55
N VAL A 151 -2.63 -10.14 1.71
CA VAL A 151 -4.08 -9.94 1.77
C VAL A 151 -4.44 -8.60 1.18
N LEU A 152 -5.30 -8.63 0.17
CA LEU A 152 -5.79 -7.40 -0.45
C LEU A 152 -7.29 -7.48 -0.76
N VAL A 153 -7.89 -6.30 -0.81
CA VAL A 153 -9.22 -6.06 -1.38
C VAL A 153 -9.02 -5.42 -2.75
N ARG A 154 -9.70 -5.94 -3.77
CA ARG A 154 -9.71 -5.36 -5.11
C ARG A 154 -11.11 -5.20 -5.68
N SER A 155 -11.21 -4.39 -6.73
CA SER A 155 -12.38 -4.42 -7.63
C SER A 155 -12.56 -5.80 -8.28
N SER A 156 -13.79 -6.32 -8.27
CA SER A 156 -14.14 -7.60 -8.94
C SER A 156 -14.14 -7.53 -10.46
N ARG A 157 -14.31 -6.33 -11.02
CA ARG A 157 -14.39 -6.05 -12.46
C ARG A 157 -13.49 -4.86 -12.80
N PRO A 158 -13.02 -4.75 -14.05
CA PRO A 158 -12.31 -3.56 -14.50
C PRO A 158 -13.13 -2.30 -14.18
N LEU A 159 -12.43 -1.26 -13.73
CA LEU A 159 -13.03 0.02 -13.47
C LEU A 159 -13.54 0.67 -14.77
N PRO A 160 -14.55 1.54 -14.70
CA PRO A 160 -15.03 2.29 -15.87
C PRO A 160 -13.92 3.17 -16.49
N ALA A 161 -14.19 3.75 -17.67
CA ALA A 161 -13.26 4.66 -18.34
C ALA A 161 -12.91 5.90 -17.51
N GLU A 162 -13.87 6.38 -16.71
CA GLU A 162 -13.67 7.44 -15.74
C GLU A 162 -14.29 7.03 -14.40
N TYR A 163 -13.54 7.23 -13.33
CA TYR A 163 -13.92 6.80 -11.99
C TYR A 163 -13.25 7.63 -10.91
N ARG A 164 -13.80 7.54 -9.71
CA ARG A 164 -13.13 7.87 -8.45
C ARG A 164 -13.33 6.72 -7.48
N VAL A 165 -12.25 6.20 -6.94
CA VAL A 165 -12.27 5.22 -5.84
C VAL A 165 -11.83 5.94 -4.57
N GLU A 166 -12.55 5.75 -3.48
CA GLU A 166 -12.20 6.27 -2.15
C GLU A 166 -12.12 5.11 -1.15
N MET A 167 -11.21 5.23 -0.18
CA MET A 167 -11.06 4.34 0.96
C MET A 167 -10.85 5.16 2.23
N THR A 168 -11.45 4.72 3.34
CA THR A 168 -11.24 5.31 4.67
C THR A 168 -10.45 4.35 5.57
N LEU A 169 -9.26 4.74 6.00
CA LEU A 169 -8.38 4.00 6.89
C LEU A 169 -8.67 4.36 8.35
N ARG A 170 -8.86 3.33 9.19
CA ARG A 170 -9.19 3.45 10.62
C ARG A 170 -8.25 2.73 11.57
N GLY A 171 -7.29 1.97 11.07
CA GLY A 171 -6.26 1.31 11.85
C GLY A 171 -5.12 0.89 10.94
N LEU A 172 -3.90 0.94 11.44
CA LEU A 172 -2.70 0.60 10.67
C LEU A 172 -1.56 0.14 11.59
N ASP A 173 -1.10 -1.08 11.38
CA ASP A 173 0.07 -1.68 12.04
C ASP A 173 0.99 -2.46 11.10
N PHE A 174 1.19 -1.95 9.89
CA PHE A 174 2.14 -2.46 8.89
C PHE A 174 3.51 -1.75 8.97
N GLY A 175 4.07 -1.69 10.17
CA GLY A 175 5.37 -1.06 10.45
C GLY A 175 5.35 0.47 10.59
N GLY A 176 6.54 1.07 10.59
CA GLY A 176 6.78 2.44 11.02
C GLY A 176 6.94 2.54 12.54
N GLN A 177 7.17 3.74 13.08
CA GLN A 177 7.27 3.92 14.54
C GLN A 177 5.89 3.86 15.20
N ARG A 178 5.83 3.30 16.41
CA ARG A 178 4.68 3.38 17.33
C ARG A 178 5.13 4.08 18.61
N GLY A 179 4.48 5.20 18.94
CA GLY A 179 4.89 6.03 20.07
C GLY A 179 6.34 6.52 20.00
N GLY A 180 6.86 6.75 18.78
CA GLY A 180 8.24 7.19 18.55
C GLY A 180 9.31 6.08 18.59
N SER A 181 8.90 4.80 18.68
CA SER A 181 9.83 3.67 18.67
C SER A 181 9.60 2.74 17.48
N TRP A 182 10.69 2.27 16.88
CA TRP A 182 10.67 1.18 15.90
C TRP A 182 10.64 -0.20 16.55
N ASP A 183 11.10 -0.28 17.80
CA ASP A 183 11.16 -1.47 18.62
C ASP A 183 9.94 -1.43 19.55
N TYR A 184 8.91 -2.22 19.26
CA TYR A 184 7.60 -2.12 19.90
C TYR A 184 7.61 -2.77 21.29
N PRO A 185 6.75 -2.34 22.23
CA PRO A 185 6.73 -2.86 23.60
C PRO A 185 6.42 -4.36 23.70
N ASP A 186 5.75 -4.93 22.70
CA ASP A 186 5.41 -6.35 22.58
C ASP A 186 6.54 -7.20 21.98
N GLY A 187 7.70 -6.59 21.69
CA GLY A 187 8.87 -7.25 21.12
C GLY A 187 8.91 -7.25 19.60
N ARG A 188 7.88 -6.73 18.92
CA ARG A 188 7.90 -6.56 17.46
C ARG A 188 8.91 -5.51 17.03
N ILE A 189 9.43 -5.65 15.82
CA ILE A 189 10.37 -4.70 15.21
C ILE A 189 9.78 -4.29 13.87
N ASN A 190 9.50 -2.99 13.68
CA ASN A 190 8.89 -2.48 12.45
C ASN A 190 7.61 -3.25 12.06
N GLY A 191 6.78 -3.62 13.03
CA GLY A 191 5.55 -4.41 12.83
C GLY A 191 5.74 -5.93 12.78
N TYR A 192 6.95 -6.44 12.55
CA TYR A 192 7.19 -7.88 12.45
C TYR A 192 7.28 -8.56 13.82
N SER A 193 6.70 -9.75 13.92
CA SER A 193 6.89 -10.69 14.99
C SER A 193 8.39 -11.04 15.19
N PRO A 194 8.82 -11.30 16.43
CA PRO A 194 10.23 -11.57 16.71
C PRO A 194 10.69 -12.96 16.25
N GLU A 195 9.77 -13.89 16.00
CA GLU A 195 10.07 -15.29 15.69
C GLU A 195 10.51 -15.52 14.24
N GLY A 196 11.42 -16.48 14.07
CA GLY A 196 11.89 -16.91 12.75
C GLY A 196 12.77 -15.89 12.03
N CYS A 197 13.22 -16.25 10.83
CA CYS A 197 13.82 -15.29 9.92
C CYS A 197 12.74 -14.68 9.03
N LYS A 198 12.81 -13.36 8.83
CA LYS A 198 11.89 -12.61 7.97
C LYS A 198 12.67 -12.18 6.74
N THR A 199 12.43 -12.80 5.58
CA THR A 199 13.28 -12.55 4.40
C THR A 199 12.50 -12.44 3.11
N ASN A 200 13.13 -11.88 2.08
CA ASN A 200 12.54 -11.80 0.74
C ASN A 200 12.56 -13.13 -0.05
N HIS A 201 12.81 -14.27 0.59
CA HIS A 201 12.86 -15.58 -0.06
C HIS A 201 11.52 -15.99 -0.70
N PRO A 202 11.51 -16.66 -1.87
CA PRO A 202 12.66 -16.96 -2.76
C PRO A 202 12.86 -15.90 -3.85
N TRP A 203 12.14 -14.78 -3.79
CA TRP A 203 12.08 -13.79 -4.88
C TRP A 203 13.00 -12.60 -4.61
N ALA A 204 14.29 -12.82 -4.87
CA ALA A 204 15.28 -11.76 -4.91
C ALA A 204 15.43 -11.23 -6.35
N SER A 205 15.82 -9.96 -6.49
CA SER A 205 16.11 -9.34 -7.78
C SER A 205 17.51 -9.68 -8.33
N GLY A 206 18.29 -10.50 -7.60
CA GLY A 206 19.62 -10.95 -7.97
C GLY A 206 20.42 -11.46 -6.77
N GLY A 207 21.65 -11.93 -7.03
CA GLY A 207 22.57 -12.43 -6.01
C GLY A 207 22.62 -13.96 -5.93
N ASP A 208 23.01 -14.48 -4.77
CA ASP A 208 23.13 -15.92 -4.53
C ASP A 208 21.81 -16.53 -4.05
N PHE A 209 21.20 -17.38 -4.88
CA PHE A 209 19.95 -18.08 -4.59
C PHE A 209 20.18 -19.44 -3.89
N SER A 210 21.42 -19.93 -3.82
CA SER A 210 21.74 -21.26 -3.24
C SER A 210 21.75 -21.26 -1.71
N ARG A 211 21.83 -20.07 -1.11
CA ARG A 211 21.91 -19.88 0.34
C ARG A 211 20.62 -20.32 1.06
N PRO A 212 20.72 -20.79 2.32
CA PRO A 212 19.56 -21.11 3.13
C PRO A 212 18.70 -19.86 3.39
N GLU A 213 17.39 -20.04 3.56
CA GLU A 213 16.40 -18.95 3.69
C GLU A 213 16.83 -17.84 4.66
N CYS A 214 17.27 -18.18 5.88
CA CYS A 214 17.65 -17.18 6.87
C CYS A 214 18.94 -16.40 6.57
N SER A 215 19.61 -16.67 5.44
CA SER A 215 20.72 -15.87 4.90
C SER A 215 20.30 -14.96 3.75
N TRP A 216 19.01 -14.95 3.39
CA TRP A 216 18.44 -13.99 2.46
C TRP A 216 18.31 -12.62 3.11
N PHE A 217 17.90 -11.64 2.31
CA PHE A 217 17.79 -10.26 2.75
C PHE A 217 16.72 -10.15 3.85
N ASP A 218 17.11 -9.65 5.02
CA ASP A 218 16.22 -9.50 6.18
C ASP A 218 15.26 -8.34 5.97
N VAL A 219 13.98 -8.63 5.76
CA VAL A 219 12.96 -7.60 5.52
C VAL A 219 12.56 -6.89 6.82
N ARG A 220 12.71 -7.53 7.98
CA ARG A 220 12.34 -6.95 9.28
C ARG A 220 13.17 -5.72 9.62
N THR A 221 14.47 -5.76 9.32
CA THR A 221 15.38 -4.63 9.52
C THR A 221 15.51 -3.75 8.30
N ASP A 222 14.69 -4.01 7.27
CA ASP A 222 14.67 -3.24 6.05
C ASP A 222 13.36 -2.47 5.89
N ALA A 223 12.28 -3.12 5.45
CA ALA A 223 11.07 -2.47 4.99
C ALA A 223 9.82 -3.27 5.37
N ASN A 224 8.79 -2.56 5.83
CA ASN A 224 7.38 -3.00 5.89
C ASN A 224 6.52 -2.00 5.12
N GLY A 225 5.21 -2.23 4.97
CA GLY A 225 4.36 -1.29 4.25
C GLY A 225 2.93 -1.74 4.04
N PHE A 226 2.18 -0.86 3.39
CA PHE A 226 0.76 -1.06 3.10
C PHE A 226 0.36 -0.25 1.87
N TYR A 227 -0.45 -0.83 1.00
CA TYR A 227 -1.05 -0.11 -0.12
C TYR A 227 -2.37 0.48 0.32
N TYR A 228 -2.38 1.79 0.58
CA TYR A 228 -3.59 2.52 0.89
C TYR A 228 -4.56 2.44 -0.30
N LEU A 229 -4.08 2.78 -1.49
CA LEU A 229 -4.86 2.61 -2.71
C LEU A 229 -3.90 2.57 -3.90
N GLY A 230 -4.01 1.54 -4.74
CA GLY A 230 -3.22 1.44 -5.97
C GLY A 230 -4.07 1.01 -7.15
N ILE A 231 -3.68 1.39 -8.37
CA ILE A 231 -4.29 0.93 -9.61
C ILE A 231 -3.31 0.00 -10.32
N MET A 232 -3.75 -1.23 -10.55
CA MET A 232 -3.02 -2.28 -11.24
C MET A 232 -3.44 -2.36 -12.71
N ASP A 233 -2.59 -2.96 -13.54
CA ASP A 233 -2.74 -3.06 -14.99
C ASP A 233 -3.16 -4.44 -15.54
N TYR A 234 -3.49 -5.38 -14.65
CA TYR A 234 -3.81 -6.77 -14.98
C TYR A 234 -5.19 -7.20 -14.43
N ALA A 235 -5.76 -8.24 -15.03
CA ALA A 235 -7.18 -8.57 -14.87
C ALA A 235 -7.59 -9.13 -13.50
N ARG A 236 -6.63 -9.65 -12.72
CA ARG A 236 -6.90 -10.28 -11.41
C ARG A 236 -5.82 -9.92 -10.40
N PRO A 237 -5.83 -8.69 -9.85
CA PRO A 237 -4.90 -8.35 -8.78
C PRO A 237 -5.00 -9.29 -7.60
N ALA A 238 -3.85 -9.79 -7.16
CA ALA A 238 -3.71 -10.70 -6.04
C ALA A 238 -2.34 -10.52 -5.40
N PRO A 239 -2.09 -11.08 -4.21
CA PRO A 239 -0.74 -11.13 -3.68
C PRO A 239 0.20 -11.86 -4.65
N HIS A 240 1.37 -11.28 -4.92
CA HIS A 240 2.44 -11.83 -5.74
C HIS A 240 3.79 -11.49 -5.11
N ASN A 241 4.87 -12.02 -5.67
CA ASN A 241 6.22 -11.58 -5.33
C ASN A 241 6.41 -10.06 -5.53
N ASN A 242 7.38 -9.48 -4.83
CA ASN A 242 7.67 -8.04 -4.89
C ASN A 242 7.98 -7.52 -6.31
N VAL A 243 8.71 -8.28 -7.14
CA VAL A 243 9.09 -7.82 -8.48
C VAL A 243 7.86 -7.61 -9.35
N PHE A 244 6.95 -8.59 -9.35
CA PHE A 244 5.69 -8.55 -10.08
C PHE A 244 4.85 -7.32 -9.72
N ILE A 245 4.64 -7.08 -8.43
CA ILE A 245 3.86 -5.91 -8.01
C ILE A 245 4.53 -4.61 -8.48
N HIS A 246 5.86 -4.53 -8.49
CA HIS A 246 6.56 -3.33 -8.94
C HIS A 246 6.56 -3.11 -10.47
N THR A 247 6.17 -4.09 -11.28
CA THR A 247 6.02 -3.97 -12.75
C THR A 247 4.58 -3.72 -13.19
N HIS A 248 3.59 -3.95 -12.32
CA HIS A 248 2.16 -3.93 -12.66
C HIS A 248 1.34 -2.81 -12.01
N ARG A 249 2.00 -1.76 -11.53
CA ARG A 249 1.36 -0.58 -10.94
C ARG A 249 1.32 0.56 -11.95
N LYS A 250 0.16 1.19 -12.10
CA LYS A 250 0.01 2.44 -12.87
C LYS A 250 0.22 3.67 -11.99
N VAL A 251 -0.47 3.65 -10.84
CA VAL A 251 -0.36 4.65 -9.76
C VAL A 251 -0.54 3.96 -8.41
N ALA A 252 0.10 4.45 -7.35
CA ALA A 252 -0.13 3.97 -6.00
C ALA A 252 0.10 5.04 -4.94
N MET A 253 -0.74 4.99 -3.90
CA MET A 253 -0.44 5.53 -2.58
C MET A 253 -0.07 4.35 -1.69
N ASP A 254 1.22 4.16 -1.45
CA ASP A 254 1.76 3.12 -0.58
C ASP A 254 2.55 3.71 0.59
N SER A 255 2.98 2.83 1.48
CA SER A 255 3.99 3.15 2.49
C SER A 255 5.19 2.23 2.31
N TYR A 256 6.38 2.78 2.55
CA TYR A 256 7.65 2.07 2.51
C TYR A 256 8.41 2.38 3.80
N ASN A 257 8.09 1.61 4.83
CA ASN A 257 8.41 1.89 6.22
C ASN A 257 9.77 1.26 6.55
N ARG A 258 10.83 2.06 6.39
CA ARG A 258 12.21 1.60 6.37
C ARG A 258 12.88 1.72 7.73
N TYR A 259 13.18 0.59 8.37
CA TYR A 259 13.70 0.55 9.73
C TYR A 259 15.03 1.32 9.86
N LYS A 260 15.04 2.37 10.69
CA LYS A 260 16.23 3.18 11.04
C LYS A 260 17.09 3.58 9.82
N TYR A 261 16.46 3.91 8.70
CA TYR A 261 17.17 4.24 7.46
C TYR A 261 17.94 5.56 7.55
N THR A 262 19.23 5.53 7.18
CA THR A 262 20.15 6.68 7.21
C THR A 262 20.67 7.10 5.84
N GLY A 263 20.23 6.44 4.77
CA GLY A 263 20.64 6.77 3.41
C GLY A 263 19.92 8.01 2.85
N THR A 264 20.28 8.39 1.62
CA THR A 264 19.72 9.55 0.91
C THR A 264 18.61 9.19 -0.09
N GLY A 265 18.34 7.90 -0.25
CA GLY A 265 17.35 7.37 -1.20
C GLY A 265 15.90 7.49 -0.72
N LEU A 266 15.66 8.03 0.48
CA LEU A 266 14.33 8.30 1.04
C LEU A 266 14.31 9.69 1.66
N ARG A 267 13.24 10.44 1.41
CA ARG A 267 13.01 11.78 1.94
C ARG A 267 11.53 11.95 2.28
N VAL A 268 11.24 12.89 3.16
CA VAL A 268 9.85 13.29 3.47
C VAL A 268 9.67 14.75 3.11
N CYS A 269 8.55 15.08 2.48
CA CYS A 269 8.19 16.47 2.27
C CYS A 269 7.61 17.04 3.57
N ASN A 270 8.10 18.20 3.99
CA ASN A 270 7.43 19.00 5.01
C ASN A 270 6.58 20.08 4.30
N PRO A 271 5.25 19.95 4.25
CA PRO A 271 4.38 20.87 3.51
C PRO A 271 4.41 22.31 4.03
N VAL A 272 4.72 22.50 5.32
CA VAL A 272 4.76 23.83 5.96
C VAL A 272 6.00 24.59 5.53
N THR A 273 7.16 23.93 5.52
CA THR A 273 8.44 24.57 5.13
C THR A 273 8.69 24.50 3.62
N LYS A 274 7.96 23.63 2.91
CA LYS A 274 8.16 23.30 1.49
C LYS A 274 9.57 22.79 1.19
N GLN A 275 10.16 22.08 2.15
CA GLN A 275 11.49 21.50 2.03
C GLN A 275 11.44 19.98 2.19
N TYR A 276 12.30 19.30 1.45
CA TYR A 276 12.56 17.89 1.68
C TYR A 276 13.44 17.72 2.92
N GLU A 277 12.97 16.87 3.83
CA GLU A 277 13.68 16.47 5.03
C GLU A 277 14.26 15.05 4.84
N PRO A 278 15.38 14.72 5.50
CA PRO A 278 15.90 13.36 5.50
C PRO A 278 14.89 12.40 6.14
N TYR A 279 14.91 11.13 5.75
CA TYR A 279 13.98 10.12 6.27
C TYR A 279 13.96 10.02 7.81
N GLY A 280 15.09 10.26 8.48
CA GLY A 280 15.15 10.28 9.94
C GLY A 280 14.31 11.37 10.63
N ALA A 281 13.78 12.34 9.89
CA ALA A 281 12.81 13.32 10.40
C ALA A 281 11.37 12.76 10.44
N SER A 282 11.13 11.61 9.79
CA SER A 282 9.85 10.92 9.77
C SER A 282 9.73 9.87 10.87
N THR A 283 8.49 9.60 11.26
CA THR A 283 8.12 8.42 12.04
C THR A 283 8.19 7.13 11.22
N GLY A 284 8.46 7.22 9.92
CA GLY A 284 8.48 6.09 9.02
C GLY A 284 7.09 5.55 8.70
N ASN A 285 6.03 6.35 8.86
CA ASN A 285 4.66 6.05 8.44
C ASN A 285 4.27 6.93 7.23
N GLY A 286 5.23 7.12 6.33
CA GLY A 286 5.10 8.01 5.18
C GLY A 286 4.16 7.45 4.11
N VAL A 287 3.39 8.34 3.46
CA VAL A 287 2.62 8.01 2.27
C VAL A 287 3.40 8.45 1.04
N ASN A 288 3.71 7.51 0.15
CA ASN A 288 4.28 7.80 -1.16
C ASN A 288 3.16 7.78 -2.21
N ALA A 289 2.81 8.94 -2.76
CA ALA A 289 1.98 9.07 -3.95
C ALA A 289 2.88 9.01 -5.19
N ILE A 290 2.83 7.87 -5.87
CA ILE A 290 3.71 7.53 -6.98
C ILE A 290 2.90 7.36 -8.27
N PHE A 291 3.33 8.04 -9.32
CA PHE A 291 2.96 7.72 -10.70
C PHE A 291 4.10 6.93 -11.35
N MET A 292 3.80 5.76 -11.89
CA MET A 292 4.78 4.87 -12.52
C MET A 292 5.02 5.31 -13.96
N THR A 293 6.24 5.10 -14.47
CA THR A 293 6.65 5.45 -15.84
C THR A 293 7.07 4.24 -16.65
N ASP A 294 7.33 4.43 -17.95
CA ASP A 294 7.92 3.42 -18.83
C ASP A 294 9.42 3.23 -18.62
N ASP A 295 10.08 4.17 -17.95
CA ASP A 295 11.49 4.06 -17.60
C ASP A 295 11.71 2.96 -16.56
N ARG A 296 12.85 2.26 -16.68
CA ARG A 296 13.31 1.35 -15.63
C ARG A 296 13.89 2.13 -14.47
N ARG A 297 13.47 1.80 -13.25
CA ARG A 297 14.05 2.38 -12.04
C ARG A 297 15.49 1.91 -11.79
N TYR A 298 15.74 0.62 -12.02
CA TYR A 298 17.04 0.01 -11.77
C TYR A 298 17.51 -0.81 -12.98
N ALA A 299 18.79 -0.68 -13.32
CA ALA A 299 19.41 -1.41 -14.44
C ALA A 299 19.51 -2.93 -14.19
N ASN A 300 19.38 -3.38 -12.94
CA ASN A 300 19.51 -4.78 -12.55
C ASN A 300 18.26 -5.36 -11.87
N GLN A 301 17.15 -4.62 -11.80
CA GLN A 301 15.90 -5.11 -11.20
C GLN A 301 14.72 -4.66 -12.06
N PRO A 302 13.71 -5.51 -12.28
CA PRO A 302 12.46 -5.07 -12.90
C PRO A 302 11.72 -4.10 -11.98
N GLY A 303 11.01 -3.17 -12.61
CA GLY A 303 10.29 -2.11 -11.92
C GLY A 303 10.43 -0.78 -12.63
N THR A 304 9.32 -0.04 -12.61
CA THR A 304 9.18 1.26 -13.26
C THR A 304 9.77 2.38 -12.40
N GLU A 305 10.30 3.43 -13.02
CA GLU A 305 10.69 4.66 -12.33
C GLU A 305 9.45 5.44 -11.86
N TYR A 306 9.66 6.28 -10.86
CA TYR A 306 8.61 6.98 -10.11
C TYR A 306 8.64 8.48 -10.39
N LEU A 307 7.44 9.05 -10.59
CA LEU A 307 7.17 10.48 -10.56
C LEU A 307 6.38 10.78 -9.29
N MET A 308 6.88 11.71 -8.49
CA MET A 308 6.30 12.06 -7.19
C MET A 308 6.12 13.57 -7.13
N GLU A 309 4.86 14.00 -7.17
CA GLU A 309 4.46 15.39 -6.91
C GLU A 309 4.30 15.60 -5.41
N SER A 310 4.70 16.76 -4.90
CA SER A 310 4.55 17.11 -3.48
C SER A 310 4.50 18.62 -3.29
N GLU A 311 4.15 19.08 -2.10
CA GLU A 311 4.23 20.51 -1.73
C GLU A 311 5.68 21.06 -1.74
N CYS A 312 6.67 20.17 -1.74
CA CYS A 312 8.09 20.47 -1.82
C CYS A 312 8.62 20.47 -3.26
N GLY A 313 7.73 20.21 -4.23
CA GLY A 313 8.02 20.15 -5.66
C GLY A 313 7.97 18.74 -6.23
N PHE A 314 8.51 18.61 -7.44
CA PHE A 314 8.53 17.38 -8.22
C PHE A 314 9.81 16.57 -7.98
N ALA A 315 9.69 15.24 -7.87
CA ALA A 315 10.81 14.31 -7.79
C ALA A 315 10.68 13.17 -8.82
N LYS A 316 11.75 12.97 -9.59
CA LYS A 316 11.99 11.79 -10.44
C LYS A 316 13.38 11.24 -10.14
N GLY A 317 13.47 9.92 -9.92
CA GLY A 317 14.71 9.20 -9.64
C GLY A 317 15.43 9.55 -8.32
N LYS A 318 16.48 8.77 -8.03
CA LYS A 318 17.41 8.86 -6.88
C LYS A 318 16.81 8.67 -5.48
N ALA A 319 15.63 9.21 -5.19
CA ALA A 319 14.99 9.09 -3.89
C ALA A 319 13.48 8.91 -4.01
N ILE A 320 12.91 8.06 -3.15
CA ILE A 320 11.47 8.00 -2.90
C ILE A 320 11.13 9.15 -1.95
N VAL A 321 10.03 9.84 -2.23
CA VAL A 321 9.53 10.96 -1.44
C VAL A 321 8.20 10.58 -0.85
N SER A 322 8.09 10.61 0.48
CA SER A 322 6.78 10.60 1.14
C SER A 322 6.21 12.00 1.16
N GLN A 323 4.99 12.16 0.66
CA GLN A 323 4.30 13.46 0.58
C GLN A 323 3.85 13.96 1.95
N VAL A 324 3.47 13.01 2.81
CA VAL A 324 3.03 13.24 4.19
C VAL A 324 3.48 12.09 5.07
N ASP A 325 3.43 12.28 6.38
CA ASP A 325 3.65 11.25 7.39
C ASP A 325 2.37 11.08 8.21
N LEU A 326 1.87 9.85 8.26
CA LEU A 326 0.68 9.51 9.04
C LEU A 326 1.00 9.53 10.54
N ARG A 327 -0.06 9.57 11.34
CA ARG A 327 0.00 9.46 12.80
C ARG A 327 -0.88 8.30 13.26
N PRO A 328 -0.40 7.05 13.18
CA PRO A 328 -1.19 5.89 13.56
C PRO A 328 -1.75 5.96 14.99
N GLU A 329 -1.12 6.72 15.89
CA GLU A 329 -1.61 6.92 17.26
C GLU A 329 -2.92 7.71 17.37
N LEU A 330 -3.33 8.41 16.30
CA LEU A 330 -4.62 9.10 16.24
C LEU A 330 -5.76 8.17 15.78
N LEU A 331 -5.43 7.00 15.23
CA LEU A 331 -6.42 6.00 14.83
C LEU A 331 -6.96 5.26 16.06
N PRO A 332 -8.26 4.92 16.09
CA PRO A 332 -9.27 5.13 15.05
C PRO A 332 -10.01 6.47 15.14
N ALA A 333 -9.65 7.37 16.06
CA ALA A 333 -10.40 8.59 16.35
C ALA A 333 -10.33 9.63 15.22
N GLU A 334 -9.20 9.70 14.52
CA GLU A 334 -8.99 10.57 13.36
C GLU A 334 -8.62 9.72 12.14
N PRO A 335 -9.61 9.28 11.33
CA PRO A 335 -9.34 8.45 10.16
C PRO A 335 -8.65 9.22 9.03
N TYR A 336 -8.01 8.48 8.13
CA TYR A 336 -7.46 9.02 6.89
C TYR A 336 -8.32 8.59 5.70
N THR A 337 -8.48 9.46 4.71
CA THR A 337 -9.13 9.12 3.44
C THR A 337 -8.11 9.15 2.32
N PHE A 338 -8.16 8.15 1.45
CA PHE A 338 -7.35 8.05 0.24
C PHE A 338 -8.26 7.90 -0.96
N ALA A 339 -7.96 8.61 -2.05
CA ALA A 339 -8.72 8.49 -3.28
C ALA A 339 -7.83 8.50 -4.53
N ILE A 340 -8.26 7.75 -5.55
CA ILE A 340 -7.69 7.80 -6.89
C ILE A 340 -8.81 8.09 -7.90
N GLU A 341 -8.60 9.11 -8.72
CA GLU A 341 -9.47 9.48 -9.83
C GLU A 341 -8.79 9.16 -11.16
N ARG A 342 -9.58 8.71 -12.13
CA ARG A 342 -9.24 8.73 -13.56
C ARG A 342 -10.28 9.57 -14.29
N ARG A 343 -9.87 10.68 -14.89
CA ARG A 343 -10.78 11.59 -15.61
C ARG A 343 -10.02 12.45 -16.61
N ASN A 344 -10.63 12.75 -17.76
CA ASN A 344 -10.10 13.71 -18.73
C ASN A 344 -8.63 13.46 -19.14
N GLY A 345 -8.24 12.19 -19.30
CA GLY A 345 -6.88 11.87 -19.73
C GLY A 345 -5.82 11.96 -18.63
N ALA A 346 -6.22 11.91 -17.35
CA ALA A 346 -5.31 12.06 -16.21
C ALA A 346 -5.66 11.10 -15.06
N TYR A 347 -4.68 10.85 -14.19
CA TYR A 347 -4.89 10.30 -12.86
C TYR A 347 -4.69 11.39 -11.79
N THR A 348 -5.52 11.37 -10.76
CA THR A 348 -5.35 12.20 -9.55
C THR A 348 -5.30 11.32 -8.31
N MET A 349 -4.27 11.46 -7.49
CA MET A 349 -4.19 10.87 -6.15
C MET A 349 -4.52 11.93 -5.11
N GLU A 350 -5.35 11.57 -4.14
CA GLU A 350 -5.75 12.43 -3.03
C GLU A 350 -5.59 11.71 -1.69
N MET A 351 -5.12 12.45 -0.69
CA MET A 351 -5.01 11.99 0.68
C MET A 351 -5.45 13.09 1.65
N SER A 352 -6.21 12.69 2.67
CA SER A 352 -6.81 13.60 3.66
C SER A 352 -6.69 13.03 5.07
N GLY A 353 -6.38 13.88 6.05
CA GLY A 353 -6.33 13.52 7.47
C GLY A 353 -5.42 14.44 8.27
N ASN A 354 -5.08 14.03 9.50
CA ASN A 354 -4.19 14.75 10.40
C ASN A 354 -2.74 14.23 10.29
N PHE A 355 -1.88 14.95 9.59
CA PHE A 355 -0.49 14.53 9.30
C PHE A 355 0.53 15.18 10.23
N ALA A 356 1.64 14.50 10.50
CA ALA A 356 2.63 14.89 11.53
C ALA A 356 3.18 16.33 11.40
N HIS A 357 3.40 16.82 10.18
CA HIS A 357 4.06 18.12 9.94
C HIS A 357 3.10 19.29 9.69
N VAL A 358 1.84 19.03 9.33
CA VAL A 358 0.91 20.07 8.84
C VAL A 358 -0.44 20.06 9.57
N GLY A 359 -0.74 19.03 10.36
CA GLY A 359 -2.05 18.88 10.98
C GLY A 359 -3.11 18.38 9.98
N GLN A 360 -4.36 18.78 10.19
CA GLN A 360 -5.47 18.46 9.29
C GLN A 360 -5.26 19.10 7.91
N ALA A 361 -5.12 18.28 6.87
CA ALA A 361 -4.95 18.75 5.50
C ALA A 361 -5.54 17.76 4.48
N THR A 362 -5.69 18.24 3.23
CA THR A 362 -5.99 17.44 2.05
C THR A 362 -5.01 17.82 0.95
N PHE A 363 -4.36 16.81 0.36
CA PHE A 363 -3.44 16.99 -0.76
C PHE A 363 -3.96 16.26 -1.99
N ARG A 364 -3.82 16.89 -3.16
CA ARG A 364 -4.23 16.35 -4.46
C ARG A 364 -3.09 16.51 -5.46
N TYR A 365 -2.71 15.41 -6.10
CA TYR A 365 -1.65 15.38 -7.11
C TYR A 365 -2.21 14.82 -8.40
N THR A 366 -2.13 15.57 -9.49
CA THR A 366 -2.69 15.19 -10.79
C THR A 366 -1.59 15.16 -11.84
N ARG A 367 -1.56 14.09 -12.65
CA ARG A 367 -0.75 14.03 -13.87
C ARG A 367 -1.58 13.52 -15.04
N SER A 368 -1.41 14.16 -16.19
CA SER A 368 -1.95 13.66 -17.45
C SER A 368 -1.28 12.33 -17.80
N PHE A 369 -1.95 11.48 -18.58
CA PHE A 369 -1.42 10.18 -19.02
C PHE A 369 -0.07 10.29 -19.72
N VAL A 370 0.17 11.40 -20.41
CA VAL A 370 1.50 11.82 -20.85
C VAL A 370 1.65 13.29 -20.50
N GLN A 371 2.66 13.63 -19.70
CA GLN A 371 2.96 15.00 -19.31
C GLN A 371 4.47 15.22 -19.38
N ASP A 372 4.89 16.31 -20.02
CA ASP A 372 6.31 16.67 -20.17
C ASP A 372 7.17 15.58 -20.86
N GLY A 373 6.54 14.75 -21.70
CA GLY A 373 7.18 13.61 -22.37
C GLY A 373 7.20 12.31 -21.56
N GLU A 374 6.76 12.35 -20.30
CA GLU A 374 6.73 11.22 -19.37
C GLU A 374 5.34 10.59 -19.35
N PRO A 375 5.18 9.30 -19.71
CA PRO A 375 3.90 8.61 -19.59
C PRO A 375 3.64 8.13 -18.16
N ILE A 376 2.36 7.91 -17.85
CA ILE A 376 1.95 7.01 -16.77
C ILE A 376 1.92 5.60 -17.34
N TRP A 377 2.68 4.68 -16.75
CA TRP A 377 2.80 3.30 -17.20
C TRP A 377 1.43 2.66 -17.45
N HIS A 378 1.26 2.06 -18.63
CA HIS A 378 0.05 1.34 -19.02
C HIS A 378 -1.27 2.12 -18.86
N TYR A 379 -1.28 3.45 -19.04
CA TYR A 379 -2.51 4.26 -18.85
C TYR A 379 -3.69 3.87 -19.76
N ASN A 380 -3.42 3.16 -20.86
CA ASN A 380 -4.40 2.77 -21.87
C ASN A 380 -5.26 1.60 -21.41
N GLN A 381 -6.57 1.83 -21.29
CA GLN A 381 -7.54 0.77 -21.01
C GLN A 381 -8.00 0.06 -22.29
N LYS A 382 -7.83 0.71 -23.45
CA LYS A 382 -8.14 0.16 -24.78
C LYS A 382 -6.93 0.28 -25.71
N ALA A 383 -6.90 -0.60 -26.70
CA ALA A 383 -5.89 -0.60 -27.76
C ALA A 383 -5.80 0.74 -28.52
N GLU A 384 -6.93 1.42 -28.70
CA GLU A 384 -7.01 2.70 -29.43
C GLU A 384 -6.51 3.91 -28.63
N ASP A 385 -6.35 3.79 -27.30
CA ASP A 385 -5.90 4.89 -26.45
C ASP A 385 -4.37 5.12 -26.52
N TYR A 386 -3.63 4.22 -27.17
CA TYR A 386 -2.16 4.21 -27.20
C TYR A 386 -1.60 3.72 -28.53
N ASP A 387 -0.54 4.39 -29.01
CA ASP A 387 0.05 4.19 -30.34
C ASP A 387 1.37 3.40 -30.35
N GLY A 388 1.84 2.91 -29.19
CA GLY A 388 3.08 2.14 -29.09
C GLY A 388 4.35 2.97 -28.88
N ARG A 389 4.26 4.29 -28.72
CA ARG A 389 5.44 5.18 -28.68
C ARG A 389 6.39 4.97 -27.49
N PHE A 390 5.95 4.29 -26.44
CA PHE A 390 6.70 4.01 -25.21
C PHE A 390 7.06 2.52 -25.07
N ASN A 391 6.93 1.76 -26.16
CA ASN A 391 7.31 0.35 -26.16
C ASN A 391 8.82 0.20 -25.97
N ALA A 392 9.24 -0.76 -25.15
CA ALA A 392 10.64 -1.01 -24.88
C ALA A 392 10.98 -2.50 -24.88
N GLU A 393 12.27 -2.77 -24.75
CA GLU A 393 12.82 -4.11 -24.55
C GLU A 393 13.67 -4.09 -23.27
N TRP A 394 13.40 -5.00 -22.35
CA TRP A 394 14.15 -5.13 -21.10
C TRP A 394 14.93 -6.43 -21.11
N THR A 395 16.26 -6.34 -20.97
CA THR A 395 17.14 -7.49 -20.93
C THR A 395 17.60 -7.79 -19.50
N TRP A 396 17.53 -9.07 -19.13
CA TRP A 396 17.96 -9.64 -17.87
C TRP A 396 19.02 -10.70 -18.13
N SER A 397 20.02 -10.78 -17.26
CA SER A 397 21.07 -11.79 -17.40
C SER A 397 21.49 -12.31 -16.04
N GLY A 398 21.77 -13.60 -15.96
CA GLY A 398 22.18 -14.27 -14.75
C GLY A 398 22.63 -15.71 -15.01
N PRO A 399 22.76 -16.54 -13.96
CA PRO A 399 23.18 -17.93 -14.08
C PRO A 399 22.25 -18.80 -14.93
N GLY A 400 20.98 -18.41 -15.10
CA GLY A 400 20.01 -19.08 -15.95
C GLY A 400 20.10 -18.71 -17.43
N GLY A 401 20.96 -17.76 -17.81
CA GLY A 401 21.12 -17.29 -19.19
C GLY A 401 20.71 -15.82 -19.35
N THR A 402 20.12 -15.52 -20.50
CA THR A 402 19.64 -14.18 -20.86
C THR A 402 18.16 -14.25 -21.23
N LEU A 403 17.35 -13.41 -20.57
CA LEU A 403 15.96 -13.16 -20.93
C LEU A 403 15.86 -11.79 -21.57
N VAL A 404 15.12 -11.73 -22.66
CA VAL A 404 14.74 -10.48 -23.32
C VAL A 404 13.22 -10.38 -23.24
N ASP A 405 12.74 -9.54 -22.34
CA ASP A 405 11.34 -9.14 -22.28
C ASP A 405 11.09 -8.12 -23.38
N LYS A 406 10.56 -8.62 -24.50
CA LYS A 406 10.26 -7.83 -25.68
C LYS A 406 8.87 -7.26 -25.55
N ASP A 407 8.69 -6.08 -26.11
CA ASP A 407 7.38 -5.48 -26.22
C ASP A 407 6.75 -5.23 -24.85
N THR A 408 7.47 -4.55 -23.96
CA THR A 408 7.00 -4.26 -22.59
C THR A 408 5.72 -3.42 -22.60
N TRP A 409 5.48 -2.62 -23.64
CA TRP A 409 4.26 -1.84 -23.82
C TRP A 409 3.94 -1.66 -25.32
N PRO A 410 3.47 -2.69 -26.03
CA PRO A 410 3.34 -2.68 -27.48
C PRO A 410 2.13 -1.89 -27.96
N ALA A 411 2.18 -1.42 -29.22
CA ALA A 411 1.00 -0.88 -29.89
C ALA A 411 -0.12 -1.93 -29.95
N GLY A 412 -1.38 -1.49 -29.79
CA GLY A 412 -2.54 -2.40 -29.81
C GLY A 412 -2.76 -3.18 -28.50
N SER A 413 -1.96 -2.94 -27.47
CA SER A 413 -2.16 -3.47 -26.10
C SER A 413 -3.29 -2.75 -25.36
N ALA A 414 -3.83 -3.38 -24.32
CA ALA A 414 -4.84 -2.78 -23.45
C ALA A 414 -4.69 -3.33 -22.03
N TYR A 415 -4.73 -2.44 -21.04
CA TYR A 415 -4.50 -2.79 -19.65
C TYR A 415 -5.68 -2.33 -18.79
N PRO A 416 -6.50 -3.24 -18.23
CA PRO A 416 -7.62 -2.84 -17.39
C PRO A 416 -7.14 -2.12 -16.12
N ASP A 417 -7.97 -1.21 -15.60
CA ASP A 417 -7.72 -0.64 -14.27
C ASP A 417 -8.45 -1.48 -13.24
N HIS A 418 -7.70 -1.98 -12.26
CA HIS A 418 -8.26 -2.57 -11.05
C HIS A 418 -7.61 -1.90 -9.84
N PHE A 419 -8.41 -1.41 -8.90
CA PHE A 419 -7.82 -0.95 -7.64
C PHE A 419 -7.47 -2.11 -6.71
N ILE A 420 -6.47 -1.90 -5.85
CA ILE A 420 -6.19 -2.72 -4.67
C ILE A 420 -6.06 -1.84 -3.41
N ILE A 421 -6.33 -2.46 -2.26
CA ILE A 421 -6.10 -1.93 -0.91
C ILE A 421 -5.56 -3.11 -0.09
N GLY A 422 -4.42 -2.98 0.59
CA GLY A 422 -3.89 -4.05 1.44
C GLY A 422 -2.39 -4.32 1.26
N ASP A 423 -2.01 -5.56 1.54
CA ASP A 423 -0.69 -6.11 1.27
C ASP A 423 -0.70 -6.99 0.01
N PRO A 424 -0.05 -6.55 -1.09
CA PRO A 424 0.09 -7.36 -2.30
C PRO A 424 1.38 -8.20 -2.34
N HIS A 425 2.25 -8.18 -1.33
CA HIS A 425 3.60 -8.74 -1.41
C HIS A 425 3.78 -10.02 -0.60
N MET A 426 3.95 -11.15 -1.28
CA MET A 426 4.10 -12.49 -0.68
C MET A 426 5.44 -12.76 0.05
N ASN A 427 6.30 -11.76 0.19
CA ASN A 427 7.63 -11.91 0.78
C ASN A 427 8.14 -10.65 1.50
N PHE A 428 7.25 -9.71 1.82
CA PHE A 428 7.65 -8.47 2.48
C PHE A 428 6.83 -8.13 3.71
N TYR A 429 5.51 -7.94 3.66
CA TYR A 429 4.80 -7.21 4.71
C TYR A 429 4.13 -8.07 5.77
N GLU A 430 4.05 -7.55 6.99
CA GLU A 430 3.42 -8.22 8.13
C GLU A 430 2.76 -7.15 9.01
N GLY A 431 1.54 -7.39 9.47
CA GLY A 431 0.80 -6.42 10.27
C GLY A 431 -0.71 -6.52 10.10
N ASP A 432 -1.40 -5.50 10.63
CA ASP A 432 -2.86 -5.40 10.53
C ASP A 432 -3.31 -4.01 10.07
N ALA A 433 -4.52 -3.95 9.51
CA ALA A 433 -5.16 -2.71 9.12
C ALA A 433 -6.68 -2.78 9.32
N GLN A 434 -7.30 -1.62 9.49
CA GLN A 434 -8.75 -1.49 9.58
C GLN A 434 -9.26 -0.49 8.54
N ILE A 435 -10.24 -0.91 7.75
CA ILE A 435 -10.86 -0.11 6.70
C ILE A 435 -12.33 0.13 7.09
N ASP A 436 -12.73 1.39 7.13
CA ASP A 436 -14.10 1.79 7.49
C ASP A 436 -15.05 1.63 6.30
N ASP A 437 -14.61 2.05 5.12
CA ASP A 437 -15.41 1.94 3.91
C ASP A 437 -14.58 2.03 2.63
N VAL A 438 -15.16 1.53 1.54
CA VAL A 438 -14.67 1.70 0.16
C VAL A 438 -15.82 2.19 -0.72
N ARG A 439 -15.60 3.22 -1.52
CA ARG A 439 -16.60 3.82 -2.42
C ARG A 439 -16.09 3.91 -3.85
N LEU A 440 -16.99 3.72 -4.80
CA LEU A 440 -16.75 3.90 -6.22
C LEU A 440 -17.76 4.91 -6.78
N PHE A 441 -17.23 5.92 -7.45
CA PHE A 441 -17.98 6.95 -8.15
C PHE A 441 -17.64 6.96 -9.63
N VAL A 442 -18.56 7.47 -10.44
CA VAL A 442 -18.38 7.78 -11.87
C VAL A 442 -18.87 9.21 -12.12
N PRO A 443 -18.50 9.86 -13.24
CA PRO A 443 -18.96 11.22 -13.51
C PRO A 443 -20.50 11.33 -13.49
N GLU A 444 -20.99 12.45 -12.97
CA GLU A 444 -22.37 12.90 -13.20
C GLU A 444 -22.58 13.19 -14.68
N LYS A 445 -23.78 12.90 -15.17
CA LYS A 445 -24.15 13.09 -16.58
C LYS A 445 -24.58 14.51 -16.86
#